data_AF-A0AAI9R6T7-F1
#
_entry.id   AF-A0AAI9R6T7-F1
#
_cell.length_a   1.000
_cell.length_b   1.000
_cell.length_c   1.000
_cell.angle_alpha   90.00
_cell.angle_beta   90.00
_cell.angle_gamma   90.00
#
_symmetry.space_group_name_H-M   'P 1'
#
loop_
_entity.id
_entity.type
_entity.pdbx_description
1 polymer ?
#
loop_
_entity_poly.entity_id
_entity_poly.type
_entity_poly.pdbx_seq_one_letter_code
_entity_poly.pdbx_strand_id
1 'polypeptide(L)'
;MVSLDDAVTARLERGGSRYEILVDPELVQAWKDDSESVDLNDLLATEEIWSDAKAGDRPTTEALEGAFGTTDLEACVERIL
;
A
#
# COMPACT_ATOMS: atom_id res chain seq x y z
N MET A 1 11.93 7.95 -1.17
CA MET A 1 11.75 6.50 -0.88
C MET A 1 12.34 6.21 0.49
N VAL A 2 11.53 5.70 1.41
CA VAL A 2 11.95 5.27 2.75
C VAL A 2 12.71 3.94 2.73
N SER A 3 13.57 3.70 3.71
CA SER A 3 14.27 2.42 3.85
C SER A 3 13.32 1.31 4.34
N LEU A 4 13.60 0.05 4.00
CA LEU A 4 12.80 -1.09 4.50
C LEU A 4 12.85 -1.25 6.03
N ASP A 5 13.92 -0.79 6.69
CA ASP A 5 14.09 -0.87 8.15
C ASP A 5 13.23 0.16 8.88
N ASP A 6 13.01 1.33 8.26
CA ASP A 6 12.22 2.44 8.83
C ASP A 6 10.74 2.40 8.40
N ALA A 7 10.43 1.64 7.34
CA ALA A 7 9.07 1.53 6.83
C ALA A 7 8.14 0.77 7.79
N VAL A 8 6.89 1.21 7.85
CA VAL A 8 5.83 0.54 8.61
C VAL A 8 4.82 -0.10 7.66
N THR A 9 4.18 -1.18 8.11
CA THR A 9 3.14 -1.86 7.34
C THR A 9 1.79 -1.17 7.54
N ALA A 10 1.22 -0.61 6.48
CA ALA A 10 -0.19 -0.27 6.42
C ALA A 10 -0.99 -1.46 5.87
N ARG A 11 -2.20 -1.68 6.40
CA ARG A 11 -2.99 -2.88 6.11
C ARG A 11 -4.47 -2.56 5.93
N LEU A 12 -5.08 -3.19 4.92
CA LEU A 12 -6.52 -3.30 4.74
C LEU A 12 -6.94 -4.78 4.67
N GLU A 13 -8.04 -5.14 5.35
CA GLU A 13 -8.67 -6.46 5.21
C GLU A 13 -10.05 -6.29 4.57
N ARG A 14 -10.25 -6.88 3.38
CA ARG A 14 -11.48 -6.75 2.60
C ARG A 14 -11.75 -8.04 1.81
N GLY A 15 -13.00 -8.48 1.78
CA GLY A 15 -13.40 -9.66 1.00
C GLY A 15 -12.77 -10.99 1.46
N GLY A 16 -12.28 -11.06 2.71
CA GLY A 16 -11.56 -12.22 3.24
C GLY A 16 -10.08 -12.27 2.87
N SER A 17 -9.57 -11.26 2.16
CA SER A 17 -8.16 -11.09 1.82
C SER A 17 -7.55 -9.92 2.59
N ARG A 18 -6.23 -9.96 2.71
CA ARG A 18 -5.41 -8.93 3.32
C ARG A 18 -4.57 -8.26 2.25
N TYR A 19 -4.38 -6.96 2.38
CA TYR A 19 -3.56 -6.14 1.50
C TYR A 19 -2.66 -5.26 2.37
N GLU A 20 -1.36 -5.34 2.12
CA GLU A 20 -0.31 -4.67 2.86
C GLU A 20 0.55 -3.85 1.91
N ILE A 21 1.01 -2.71 2.40
CA ILE A 21 2.01 -1.85 1.77
C ILE A 21 3.01 -1.40 2.83
N LEU A 22 4.25 -1.14 2.40
CA LEU A 22 5.31 -0.63 3.25
C LEU A 22 5.45 0.87 2.99
N VAL A 23 5.17 1.68 4.00
CA VAL A 23 5.06 3.14 3.90
C VAL A 23 5.97 3.85 4.89
N ASP A 24 6.36 5.07 4.53
CA ASP A 24 6.97 6.02 5.44
C ASP A 24 5.91 6.57 6.42
N PRO A 25 6.00 6.27 7.73
CA PRO A 25 5.01 6.74 8.69
C PRO A 25 4.93 8.27 8.80
N GLU A 26 6.00 9.00 8.45
CA GLU A 26 6.04 10.46 8.52
C GLU A 26 5.26 11.11 7.37
N LEU A 27 5.15 10.42 6.22
CA LEU A 27 4.47 10.92 5.03
C LEU A 27 2.99 10.50 4.94
N VAL A 28 2.58 9.47 5.70
CA VAL A 28 1.20 8.94 5.67
C VAL A 28 0.15 10.00 5.98
N GLN A 29 0.37 10.85 6.99
CA GLN A 29 -0.62 11.87 7.35
C GLN A 29 -0.78 12.90 6.24
N ALA A 30 0.33 13.38 5.66
CA ALA A 30 0.30 14.32 4.55
C ALA A 30 -0.42 13.74 3.32
N TRP A 31 -0.13 12.47 2.98
CA TRP A 31 -0.83 11.77 1.89
C TRP A 31 -2.34 11.65 2.12
N LYS A 32 -2.76 11.36 3.36
CA LYS A 32 -4.18 11.26 3.72
C LYS A 32 -4.92 12.60 3.65
N ASP A 33 -4.23 13.68 3.98
CA ASP A 33 -4.78 15.03 3.91
C ASP A 33 -4.87 15.53 2.45
N ASP A 34 -3.82 15.28 1.66
CA ASP A 34 -3.74 15.62 0.24
C ASP A 34 -2.75 14.69 -0.49
N SER A 35 -3.27 13.75 -1.28
CA SER A 35 -2.44 12.74 -1.96
C SER A 35 -1.56 13.32 -3.07
N GLU A 36 -1.90 14.49 -3.62
CA GLU A 36 -1.09 15.19 -4.62
C GLU A 36 0.13 15.90 -4.01
N SER A 37 0.14 16.12 -2.68
CA SER A 37 1.23 16.81 -1.98
C SER A 37 2.43 15.92 -1.65
N VAL A 38 2.32 14.60 -1.84
CA VAL A 38 3.38 13.63 -1.53
C VAL A 38 3.58 12.72 -2.73
N ASP A 39 4.80 12.63 -3.25
CA ASP A 39 5.13 11.65 -4.29
C ASP A 39 4.97 10.21 -3.76
N LEU A 40 4.25 9.37 -4.52
CA LEU A 40 4.02 7.97 -4.15
C LEU A 40 5.33 7.19 -3.92
N ASN A 41 6.37 7.50 -4.70
CA ASN A 41 7.69 6.90 -4.59
C ASN A 41 8.46 7.35 -3.33
N ASP A 42 8.07 8.48 -2.73
CA ASP A 42 8.59 8.90 -1.43
C ASP A 42 7.84 8.24 -0.28
N LEU A 43 6.53 8.10 -0.43
CA LEU A 43 5.67 7.41 0.54
C LEU A 43 6.01 5.92 0.67
N LEU A 44 6.19 5.21 -0.45
CA LEU A 44 6.38 3.76 -0.44
C LEU A 44 7.85 3.38 -0.28
N ALA A 45 8.10 2.37 0.55
CA ALA A 45 9.42 1.72 0.61
C ALA A 45 9.69 0.89 -0.65
N THR A 46 8.64 0.31 -1.23
CA THR A 46 8.67 -0.38 -2.52
C THR A 46 7.31 -0.23 -3.22
N GLU A 47 7.32 -0.22 -4.54
CA GLU A 47 6.12 -0.03 -5.39
C GLU A 47 5.27 -1.30 -5.53
N GLU A 48 4.86 -1.88 -4.41
CA GLU A 48 4.36 -3.25 -4.39
C GLU A 48 3.30 -3.47 -3.30
N ILE A 49 2.33 -4.36 -3.58
CA ILE A 49 1.26 -4.75 -2.65
C ILE A 49 1.47 -6.21 -2.27
N TRP A 50 1.28 -6.53 -0.99
CA TRP A 50 1.41 -7.88 -0.46
C TRP A 50 0.13 -8.37 0.21
N SER A 51 -0.05 -9.67 0.27
CA SER A 51 -1.00 -10.27 1.22
C SER A 51 -0.33 -10.52 2.58
N ASP A 52 0.99 -10.69 2.57
CA ASP A 52 1.85 -10.73 3.75
C ASP A 52 3.26 -10.25 3.36
N ALA A 53 3.59 -9.01 3.70
CA ALA A 53 4.86 -8.38 3.33
C ALA A 53 6.06 -9.05 3.99
N LYS A 54 5.86 -9.66 5.17
CA LYS A 54 6.92 -10.36 5.91
C LYS A 54 7.24 -11.72 5.28
N ALA A 55 6.23 -12.42 4.79
CA ALA A 55 6.39 -13.67 4.06
C ALA A 55 6.80 -13.46 2.59
N GLY A 56 6.57 -12.25 2.05
CA GLY A 56 6.79 -11.92 0.64
C GLY A 56 5.67 -12.38 -0.28
N ASP A 57 4.48 -12.67 0.27
CA ASP A 57 3.34 -13.20 -0.48
C ASP A 57 2.58 -12.08 -1.20
N ARG A 58 2.17 -12.36 -2.44
CA ARG A 58 1.44 -11.43 -3.31
C ARG A 58 -0.05 -11.76 -3.39
N PRO A 59 -0.94 -10.75 -3.40
CA PRO A 59 -2.33 -11.00 -3.74
C PRO A 59 -2.44 -11.39 -5.22
N THR A 60 -3.47 -12.14 -5.56
CA THR A 60 -3.81 -12.40 -6.97
C THR A 60 -4.44 -11.16 -7.61
N THR A 61 -4.35 -11.05 -8.93
CA THR A 61 -5.06 -10.01 -9.71
C THR A 61 -6.56 -9.99 -9.39
N GLU A 62 -7.20 -11.17 -9.35
CA GLU A 62 -8.62 -11.30 -9.02
C GLU A 62 -8.97 -10.75 -7.63
N ALA A 63 -8.08 -10.94 -6.65
CA ALA A 63 -8.26 -10.38 -5.32
C ALA A 63 -8.12 -8.86 -5.32
N LEU A 64 -7.17 -8.29 -6.06
CA LEU A 64 -7.01 -6.84 -6.21
C LEU A 64 -8.22 -6.22 -6.92
N GLU A 65 -8.63 -6.78 -8.06
CA GLU A 65 -9.81 -6.31 -8.78
C GLU A 65 -11.09 -6.45 -7.95
N GLY A 66 -11.25 -7.55 -7.20
CA GLY A 66 -12.39 -7.76 -6.32
C GLY A 66 -12.46 -6.76 -5.14
N ALA A 67 -11.32 -6.35 -4.60
CA ALA A 67 -11.27 -5.43 -3.46
C ALA A 67 -11.22 -3.95 -3.86
N PHE A 68 -10.50 -3.61 -4.93
CA PHE A 68 -10.21 -2.23 -5.32
C PHE A 68 -10.85 -1.85 -6.66
N GLY A 69 -11.35 -2.81 -7.45
CA GLY A 69 -11.88 -2.58 -8.80
C GLY A 69 -10.79 -2.33 -9.85
N THR A 70 -9.53 -2.46 -9.46
CA THR A 70 -8.35 -2.17 -10.30
C THR A 70 -7.14 -2.91 -9.73
N THR A 71 -6.10 -3.04 -10.54
CA THR A 71 -4.75 -3.47 -10.12
C THR A 71 -3.74 -2.33 -10.15
N ASP A 72 -4.19 -1.11 -10.41
CA ASP A 72 -3.35 0.08 -10.38
C ASP A 72 -2.85 0.35 -8.96
N LEU A 73 -1.53 0.54 -8.81
CA LEU A 73 -0.87 0.65 -7.52
C LEU A 73 -1.34 1.88 -6.74
N GLU A 74 -1.38 3.04 -7.39
CA GLU A 74 -1.76 4.31 -6.76
C GLU A 74 -3.19 4.25 -6.24
N ALA A 75 -4.11 3.78 -7.07
CA ALA A 75 -5.50 3.59 -6.68
C ALA A 75 -5.68 2.55 -5.56
N CYS A 76 -4.82 1.54 -5.47
CA CYS A 76 -4.86 0.59 -4.37
C CYS A 76 -4.30 1.21 -3.07
N VAL A 77 -3.20 1.94 -3.15
CA VAL A 77 -2.56 2.62 -2.00
C VAL A 77 -3.51 3.64 -1.38
N GLU A 78 -4.19 4.44 -2.20
CA GLU A 78 -5.21 5.40 -1.76
C GLU A 78 -6.35 4.72 -0.97
N ARG A 79 -6.67 3.46 -1.29
CA ARG A 79 -7.74 2.71 -0.61
C ARG A 79 -7.26 1.96 0.63
N ILE A 80 -5.96 1.70 0.73
CA ILE A 80 -5.36 1.03 1.89
C ILE A 80 -5.09 2.03 3.02
N LEU A 81 -4.70 3.26 2.70
CA LEU A 81 -4.49 4.35 3.66
C LEU A 81 -5.80 5.04 4.03
#